data_AF-A0AAV9GFF8-F1
#
_entry.id   AF-A0AAV9GFF8-F1
#
_cell.length_a   1.000
_cell.length_b   1.000
_cell.length_c   1.000
_cell.angle_alpha   90.00
_cell.angle_beta   90.00
_cell.angle_gamma   90.00
#
_symmetry.space_group_name_H-M   'P 1'
#
loop_
_entity.id
_entity.type
_entity.pdbx_description
1 polymer ?
#
loop_
_entity_poly.entity_id
_entity_poly.type
_entity_poly.pdbx_seq_one_letter_code
_entity_poly.pdbx_strand_id
1 'polypeptide(L)'
;MPKSLLLARTRHADVNTTVMALNQLRTAARGCRTPETRNVRLFSVSSRRRKILEVSTLPDRIVPHYQQTSTSSLLSLQWPRPPRNILLMPKLHAPKVTLSAVEFAKHVHSNYPGLNLVFEAHVAQSIHENLPFPIYTTDPSDCAVQFAKKIDLVTTMGGDGTILRAASLFSTHNSVPPILSFSMGTLGFLGEWKFEEYKRAWRECYMSGCPVPVEDLVAPHTRAASTVRGQGQSVETDPQLLEWESVRGNGKCMGLNRTSKILLRNRLRVGIYDSQGRNINEQLTPTSMAEPDLGKPPLAHSHVSGGSENPPLLHAINEIAIDRGSHPHLAIIDIYVNNHFLTEAVADGILISTPTGSTAYSLSAGGSIIHPLVKSLLITPISPRSLSFRPLVLPLHTKVTLKLSKRNRGRELPISIDGKRRIGVTIGMEVRVEGERLAKTDEGWTGGVPCVIRASSRGDADGISEDDDSWVGGLNGLLKFNYPFGAGPSEEH
;
A
#
# COMPACT_ATOMS: atom_id res chain seq x y z
N MET A 1 6.66 60.35 18.67
CA MET A 1 7.00 61.70 18.17
C MET A 1 8.51 61.90 18.32
N PRO A 2 9.22 62.57 17.40
CA PRO A 2 8.91 62.76 15.97
C PRO A 2 10.17 62.69 15.03
N LYS A 3 9.98 62.85 13.71
CA LYS A 3 10.97 63.25 12.66
C LYS A 3 12.13 62.27 12.31
N SER A 4 12.83 62.37 11.15
CA SER A 4 12.46 62.46 9.70
C SER A 4 13.65 62.93 8.82
N LEU A 5 13.71 62.52 7.54
CA LEU A 5 14.62 63.00 6.44
C LEU A 5 16.09 62.52 6.58
N LEU A 6 16.92 62.33 5.53
CA LEU A 6 17.03 62.88 4.15
C LEU A 6 16.97 61.77 3.04
N LEU A 7 16.47 61.98 1.81
CA LEU A 7 17.10 62.57 0.58
C LEU A 7 18.40 61.85 0.11
N ALA A 8 18.65 61.49 -1.18
CA ALA A 8 17.94 61.67 -2.48
C ALA A 8 18.42 60.59 -3.52
N ARG A 9 18.36 60.62 -4.87
CA ARG A 9 17.97 61.60 -5.94
C ARG A 9 17.86 60.92 -7.34
N THR A 10 16.81 61.15 -8.16
CA THR A 10 16.75 61.08 -9.67
C THR A 10 17.08 59.76 -10.43
N ARG A 11 16.59 59.39 -11.64
CA ARG A 11 15.67 59.91 -12.72
C ARG A 11 15.03 58.67 -13.44
N HIS A 12 13.74 58.67 -13.84
CA HIS A 12 13.21 58.91 -15.22
C HIS A 12 13.97 58.20 -16.37
N ALA A 13 13.38 57.29 -17.18
CA ALA A 13 12.38 57.44 -18.28
C ALA A 13 13.04 57.04 -19.64
N ASP A 14 12.40 56.63 -20.76
CA ASP A 14 11.00 56.34 -21.10
C ASP A 14 10.86 55.44 -22.37
N VAL A 15 9.71 54.76 -22.49
CA VAL A 15 8.83 54.47 -23.67
C VAL A 15 9.37 54.33 -25.14
N ASN A 16 9.07 53.17 -25.75
CA ASN A 16 8.70 52.80 -27.16
C ASN A 16 9.32 53.42 -28.45
N THR A 17 9.30 52.55 -29.49
CA THR A 17 9.03 52.81 -30.95
C THR A 17 10.21 52.74 -31.93
N THR A 18 10.06 51.94 -33.01
CA THR A 18 10.62 52.03 -34.40
C THR A 18 10.39 50.67 -35.08
N VAL A 19 9.30 50.42 -35.82
CA VAL A 19 9.01 50.74 -37.25
C VAL A 19 9.43 49.63 -38.24
N MET A 20 8.55 49.35 -39.21
CA MET A 20 8.75 48.35 -40.29
C MET A 20 9.71 48.83 -41.38
N ALA A 21 10.31 47.88 -42.11
CA ALA A 21 10.74 48.07 -43.49
C ALA A 21 10.48 46.80 -44.32
N LEU A 22 9.68 46.92 -45.39
CA LEU A 22 9.68 45.96 -46.49
C LEU A 22 10.80 46.34 -47.47
N ASN A 23 11.37 45.37 -48.18
CA ASN A 23 11.33 45.46 -49.63
C ASN A 23 11.48 44.12 -50.36
N GLN A 24 10.99 44.09 -51.60
CA GLN A 24 11.07 42.93 -52.50
C GLN A 24 12.26 43.05 -53.44
N LEU A 25 12.76 41.93 -53.96
CA LEU A 25 13.39 41.88 -55.29
C LEU A 25 13.13 40.51 -55.94
N ARG A 26 13.00 40.49 -57.26
CA ARG A 26 12.51 39.33 -58.05
C ARG A 26 13.62 38.72 -58.91
N THR A 27 13.50 37.39 -59.10
CA THR A 27 13.89 36.61 -60.29
C THR A 27 15.27 36.82 -60.94
N ALA A 28 16.09 35.77 -60.85
CA ALA A 28 16.95 35.33 -61.96
C ALA A 28 16.92 33.79 -62.01
N ALA A 29 16.95 33.19 -63.20
CA ALA A 29 16.84 31.74 -63.37
C ALA A 29 17.76 31.22 -64.48
N ARG A 30 18.65 30.28 -64.12
CA ARG A 30 19.31 29.23 -64.95
C ARG A 30 20.50 28.66 -64.15
N GLY A 31 20.68 27.34 -64.16
CA GLY A 31 21.84 26.69 -63.51
C GLY A 31 21.55 25.24 -63.13
N CYS A 32 21.91 24.30 -64.01
CA CYS A 32 21.72 22.87 -63.76
C CYS A 32 22.79 22.31 -62.80
N ARG A 33 22.38 21.56 -61.77
CA ARG A 33 23.01 20.33 -61.28
C ARG A 33 22.16 19.63 -60.22
N THR A 34 22.00 18.31 -60.35
CA THR A 34 21.33 17.44 -59.38
C THR A 34 22.28 16.99 -58.28
N PRO A 35 21.99 17.24 -56.99
CA PRO A 35 22.60 16.50 -55.88
C PRO A 35 21.82 15.20 -55.62
N GLU A 36 22.51 14.19 -55.10
CA GLU A 36 21.99 12.84 -54.93
C GLU A 36 20.88 12.74 -53.87
N THR A 37 19.96 11.79 -54.05
CA THR A 37 18.91 11.47 -53.08
C THR A 37 19.49 10.80 -51.84
N ARG A 38 20.01 11.59 -50.90
CA ARG A 38 20.29 11.11 -49.54
C ARG A 38 18.99 10.65 -48.89
N ASN A 39 18.83 9.34 -48.77
CA ASN A 39 17.71 8.69 -48.10
C ASN A 39 17.78 8.98 -46.59
N VAL A 40 17.30 10.15 -46.17
CA VAL A 40 17.07 10.48 -44.76
C VAL A 40 15.99 9.55 -44.26
N ARG A 41 16.40 8.51 -43.52
CA ARG A 41 15.46 7.66 -42.76
C ARG A 41 14.72 8.56 -41.77
N LEU A 42 13.49 8.92 -42.10
CA LEU A 42 12.55 9.54 -41.18
C LEU A 42 12.30 8.55 -40.04
N PHE A 43 13.06 8.68 -38.96
CA PHE A 43 12.76 8.00 -37.71
C PHE A 43 11.35 8.41 -37.29
N SER A 44 10.43 7.45 -37.29
CA SER A 44 9.09 7.66 -36.75
C SER A 44 9.21 7.89 -35.25
N VAL A 45 9.36 9.16 -34.85
CA VAL A 45 9.28 9.59 -33.45
C VAL A 45 7.84 9.39 -33.00
N SER A 46 7.53 8.18 -32.53
CA SER A 46 6.23 7.87 -31.95
C SER A 46 5.96 8.87 -30.82
N SER A 47 4.94 9.71 -31.01
CA SER A 47 4.57 10.74 -30.05
C SER A 47 4.49 10.13 -28.65
N ARG A 48 5.31 10.61 -27.70
CA ARG A 48 5.32 10.13 -26.30
C ARG A 48 3.89 10.14 -25.76
N ARG A 49 3.28 8.96 -25.63
CA ARG A 49 1.85 8.81 -25.33
C ARG A 49 1.60 9.10 -23.85
N ARG A 50 1.64 10.39 -23.48
CA ARG A 50 1.02 10.93 -22.28
C ARG A 50 -0.51 10.74 -22.36
N LYS A 51 -0.98 9.51 -22.22
CA LYS A 51 -2.40 9.16 -22.07
C LYS A 51 -2.66 8.52 -20.71
N ILE A 52 -3.70 8.98 -20.03
CA ILE A 52 -4.33 8.22 -18.95
C ILE A 52 -5.32 7.26 -19.63
N LEU A 53 -5.38 6.01 -19.16
CA LEU A 53 -6.19 4.93 -19.72
C LEU A 53 -6.99 4.23 -18.61
N GLU A 54 -8.10 3.57 -18.96
CA GLU A 54 -8.95 2.89 -17.98
C GLU A 54 -8.40 1.53 -17.56
N VAL A 55 -8.37 1.27 -16.24
CA VAL A 55 -7.95 0.00 -15.63
C VAL A 55 -8.84 -1.18 -16.05
N SER A 56 -10.09 -0.92 -16.40
CA SER A 56 -11.00 -1.93 -16.95
C SER A 56 -10.47 -2.62 -18.23
N THR A 57 -9.62 -1.93 -19.00
CA THR A 57 -8.97 -2.46 -20.24
C THR A 57 -7.79 -3.39 -19.96
N LEU A 58 -7.32 -3.49 -18.72
CA LEU A 58 -6.20 -4.35 -18.34
C LEU A 58 -6.64 -5.83 -18.30
N PRO A 59 -5.72 -6.78 -18.54
CA PRO A 59 -6.02 -8.20 -18.31
C PRO A 59 -6.27 -8.45 -16.81
N ASP A 60 -7.01 -9.51 -16.49
CA ASP A 60 -7.36 -9.82 -15.09
C ASP A 60 -6.15 -10.20 -14.23
N ARG A 61 -6.33 -10.01 -12.92
CA ARG A 61 -5.33 -10.15 -11.88
C ARG A 61 -4.68 -11.54 -11.86
N ILE A 62 -3.36 -11.55 -11.74
CA ILE A 62 -2.56 -12.70 -11.35
C ILE A 62 -2.60 -12.82 -9.83
N VAL A 63 -3.13 -13.93 -9.33
CA VAL A 63 -3.04 -14.28 -7.91
C VAL A 63 -1.72 -15.03 -7.69
N PRO A 64 -0.83 -14.56 -6.79
CA PRO A 64 0.39 -15.29 -6.43
C PRO A 64 0.11 -16.42 -5.45
N HIS A 65 0.97 -17.42 -5.46
CA HIS A 65 1.02 -18.45 -4.43
C HIS A 65 1.94 -18.02 -3.27
N TYR A 66 1.64 -18.51 -2.07
CA TYR A 66 2.47 -18.30 -0.88
C TYR A 66 2.84 -19.66 -0.28
N GLN A 67 4.07 -20.12 -0.51
CA GLN A 67 4.54 -21.41 0.01
C GLN A 67 5.08 -21.24 1.44
N GLN A 68 4.60 -22.04 2.38
CA GLN A 68 5.21 -22.15 3.70
C GLN A 68 6.46 -23.04 3.61
N THR A 69 7.57 -22.55 4.18
CA THR A 69 8.86 -23.27 4.27
C THR A 69 9.05 -23.85 5.66
N SER A 70 9.73 -25.00 5.79
CA SER A 70 10.06 -25.59 7.10
C SER A 70 11.12 -24.82 7.88
N THR A 71 11.95 -24.04 7.19
CA THR A 71 13.10 -23.30 7.74
C THR A 71 12.80 -21.87 8.15
N SER A 72 11.55 -21.40 8.00
CA SER A 72 11.21 -20.00 8.16
C SER A 72 9.74 -19.79 8.49
N SER A 73 9.48 -18.85 9.40
CA SER A 73 8.15 -18.49 9.92
C SER A 73 7.35 -17.65 8.92
N LEU A 74 8.04 -17.00 7.98
CA LEU A 74 7.47 -16.20 6.90
C LEU A 74 7.13 -17.06 5.68
N LEU A 75 6.08 -16.67 4.96
CA LEU A 75 5.69 -17.31 3.71
C LEU A 75 6.62 -16.88 2.57
N SER A 76 6.75 -17.70 1.54
CA SER A 76 7.60 -17.46 0.38
C SER A 76 6.74 -17.16 -0.85
N LEU A 77 6.93 -15.99 -1.46
CA LEU A 77 6.14 -15.51 -2.61
C LEU A 77 6.52 -16.27 -3.90
N GLN A 78 5.52 -16.76 -4.63
CA GLN A 78 5.70 -17.40 -5.94
C GLN A 78 4.71 -16.85 -6.95
N TRP A 79 5.22 -16.31 -8.06
CA TRP A 79 4.40 -15.86 -9.18
C TRP A 79 4.17 -17.00 -10.19
N PRO A 80 2.93 -17.42 -10.49
CA PRO A 80 2.66 -18.43 -11.52
C PRO A 80 2.98 -17.92 -12.94
N ARG A 81 3.01 -16.58 -13.12
CA ARG A 81 3.49 -15.87 -14.31
C ARG A 81 3.96 -14.47 -13.90
N PRO A 82 4.79 -13.76 -14.69
CA PRO A 82 5.28 -12.43 -14.31
C PRO A 82 4.13 -11.46 -14.02
N PRO A 83 4.14 -10.71 -12.90
CA PRO A 83 3.10 -9.71 -12.63
C PRO A 83 3.16 -8.58 -13.66
N ARG A 84 1.99 -7.99 -13.98
CA ARG A 84 1.78 -7.06 -15.10
C ARG A 84 1.20 -5.73 -14.64
N ASN A 85 0.22 -5.76 -13.73
CA ASN A 85 -0.61 -4.62 -13.35
C ASN A 85 -0.25 -4.16 -11.94
N ILE A 86 0.49 -3.05 -11.85
CA ILE A 86 1.17 -2.62 -10.63
C ILE A 86 0.55 -1.32 -10.10
N LEU A 87 -0.08 -1.36 -8.93
CA LEU A 87 -0.65 -0.17 -8.29
C LEU A 87 0.43 0.60 -7.50
N LEU A 88 0.69 1.83 -7.89
CA LEU A 88 1.67 2.72 -7.25
C LEU A 88 0.99 3.76 -6.38
N MET A 89 1.31 3.75 -5.09
CA MET A 89 0.66 4.56 -4.06
C MET A 89 1.66 5.43 -3.30
N PRO A 90 2.01 6.63 -3.83
CA PRO A 90 2.75 7.63 -3.07
C PRO A 90 1.89 8.26 -1.97
N LYS A 91 2.52 8.65 -0.87
CA LYS A 91 1.94 9.51 0.17
C LYS A 91 1.46 10.83 -0.44
N LEU A 92 0.21 11.21 -0.15
CA LEU A 92 -0.39 12.46 -0.63
C LEU A 92 0.32 13.69 -0.06
N HIS A 93 0.24 14.80 -0.82
CA HIS A 93 0.78 16.13 -0.48
C HIS A 93 2.28 16.13 -0.07
N ALA A 94 3.06 15.15 -0.52
CA ALA A 94 4.47 14.98 -0.19
C ALA A 94 5.36 15.02 -1.46
N PRO A 95 5.77 16.21 -1.95
CA PRO A 95 6.45 16.36 -3.25
C PRO A 95 7.69 15.48 -3.44
N LYS A 96 8.51 15.28 -2.39
CA LYS A 96 9.67 14.37 -2.44
C LYS A 96 9.26 12.92 -2.76
N VAL A 97 8.13 12.46 -2.21
CA VAL A 97 7.60 11.11 -2.45
C VAL A 97 7.02 11.01 -3.87
N THR A 98 6.34 12.05 -4.35
CA THR A 98 5.85 12.11 -5.74
C THR A 98 6.99 12.04 -6.76
N LEU A 99 8.10 12.75 -6.52
CA LEU A 99 9.30 12.69 -7.36
C LEU A 99 9.93 11.29 -7.37
N SER A 100 10.05 10.65 -6.20
CA SER A 100 10.54 9.26 -6.09
C SER A 100 9.62 8.25 -6.76
N ALA A 101 8.29 8.42 -6.69
CA ALA A 101 7.35 7.58 -7.44
C ALA A 101 7.49 7.75 -8.96
N VAL A 102 7.77 8.97 -9.44
CA VAL A 102 8.09 9.25 -10.84
C VAL A 102 9.43 8.64 -11.26
N GLU A 103 10.46 8.66 -10.41
CA GLU A 103 11.75 7.98 -10.65
C GLU A 103 11.55 6.46 -10.76
N PHE A 104 10.85 5.86 -9.78
CA PHE A 104 10.54 4.45 -9.73
C PHE A 104 9.74 3.99 -10.96
N ALA A 105 8.68 4.72 -11.32
CA ALA A 105 7.87 4.43 -12.50
C ALA A 105 8.72 4.46 -13.80
N LYS A 106 9.63 5.42 -13.92
CA LYS A 106 10.58 5.49 -15.04
C LYS A 106 11.58 4.33 -15.04
N HIS A 107 12.13 3.97 -13.89
CA HIS A 107 13.03 2.81 -13.77
C HIS A 107 12.32 1.54 -14.21
N VAL A 108 11.15 1.25 -13.62
CA VAL A 108 10.38 0.03 -13.85
C VAL A 108 9.97 -0.09 -15.32
N HIS A 109 9.33 0.93 -15.90
CA HIS A 109 8.95 0.92 -17.32
C HIS A 109 10.15 0.72 -18.26
N SER A 110 11.32 1.28 -17.94
CA SER A 110 12.54 1.15 -18.75
C SER A 110 13.26 -0.20 -18.59
N ASN A 111 12.93 -0.99 -17.56
CA ASN A 111 13.67 -2.21 -17.18
C ASN A 111 12.86 -3.51 -17.28
N TYR A 112 11.54 -3.39 -17.39
CA TYR A 112 10.57 -4.49 -17.34
C TYR A 112 9.44 -4.16 -18.35
N PRO A 113 9.60 -4.53 -19.63
CA PRO A 113 8.61 -4.23 -20.66
C PRO A 113 7.29 -4.97 -20.40
N GLY A 114 6.17 -4.42 -20.91
CA GLY A 114 4.83 -5.01 -20.74
C GLY A 114 4.13 -4.69 -19.42
N LEU A 115 4.77 -3.93 -18.51
CA LEU A 115 4.15 -3.49 -17.26
C LEU A 115 3.17 -2.33 -17.43
N ASN A 116 2.01 -2.48 -16.80
CA ASN A 116 0.96 -1.48 -16.68
C ASN A 116 1.05 -0.82 -15.30
N LEU A 117 1.41 0.46 -15.27
CA LEU A 117 1.49 1.23 -14.03
C LEU A 117 0.15 1.91 -13.75
N VAL A 118 -0.46 1.56 -12.62
CA VAL A 118 -1.78 2.01 -12.18
C VAL A 118 -1.64 2.99 -11.02
N PHE A 119 -2.46 4.04 -11.01
CA PHE A 119 -2.52 5.04 -9.95
C PHE A 119 -3.98 5.41 -9.63
N GLU A 120 -4.25 5.92 -8.43
CA GLU A 120 -5.54 6.57 -8.12
C GLU A 120 -5.71 7.87 -8.91
N ALA A 121 -6.93 8.24 -9.32
CA ALA A 121 -7.18 9.29 -10.31
C ALA A 121 -6.49 10.65 -10.03
N HIS A 122 -6.53 11.11 -8.78
CA HIS A 122 -5.86 12.36 -8.35
C HIS A 122 -4.33 12.26 -8.37
N VAL A 123 -3.76 11.08 -8.08
CA VAL A 123 -2.32 10.83 -8.23
C VAL A 123 -1.96 10.79 -9.71
N ALA A 124 -2.74 10.09 -10.53
CA ALA A 124 -2.53 10.00 -11.97
C ALA A 124 -2.48 11.40 -12.60
N GLN A 125 -3.49 12.23 -12.35
CA GLN A 125 -3.56 13.63 -12.80
C GLN A 125 -2.30 14.43 -12.42
N SER A 126 -1.80 14.29 -11.19
CA SER A 126 -0.63 15.03 -10.69
C SER A 126 0.71 14.59 -11.32
N ILE A 127 0.89 13.30 -11.60
CA ILE A 127 2.17 12.78 -12.10
C ILE A 127 2.25 12.68 -13.63
N HIS A 128 1.11 12.67 -14.31
CA HIS A 128 0.97 12.26 -15.72
C HIS A 128 1.98 12.92 -16.66
N GLU A 129 2.10 14.24 -16.58
CA GLU A 129 2.99 15.01 -17.46
C GLU A 129 4.46 14.64 -17.30
N ASN A 130 4.86 14.16 -16.12
CA ASN A 130 6.22 13.77 -15.80
C ASN A 130 6.60 12.39 -16.35
N LEU A 131 5.64 11.62 -16.87
CA LEU A 131 5.85 10.27 -17.40
C LEU A 131 5.77 10.28 -18.95
N PRO A 132 6.74 9.66 -19.66
CA PRO A 132 6.78 9.69 -21.13
C PRO A 132 5.91 8.61 -21.81
N PHE A 133 5.16 7.83 -21.04
CA PHE A 133 4.42 6.63 -21.42
C PHE A 133 2.99 6.67 -20.83
N PRO A 134 2.05 5.85 -21.33
CA PRO A 134 0.70 5.83 -20.78
C PRO A 134 0.64 5.22 -19.37
N ILE A 135 -0.27 5.74 -18.55
CA ILE A 135 -0.58 5.23 -17.21
C ILE A 135 -2.06 4.89 -17.11
N TYR A 136 -2.42 4.05 -16.14
CA TYR A 136 -3.80 3.61 -15.95
C TYR A 136 -4.42 4.18 -14.68
N THR A 137 -5.72 4.46 -14.72
CA THR A 137 -6.53 4.82 -13.55
C THR A 137 -7.96 4.31 -13.72
N THR A 138 -8.82 4.63 -12.77
CA THR A 138 -10.25 4.28 -12.75
C THR A 138 -11.00 5.41 -12.06
N ASP A 139 -12.29 5.54 -12.33
CA ASP A 139 -13.14 6.43 -11.55
C ASP A 139 -13.09 6.07 -10.05
N PRO A 140 -13.06 7.05 -9.13
CA PRO A 140 -13.04 6.79 -7.69
C PRO A 140 -14.19 5.93 -7.15
N SER A 141 -15.35 5.90 -7.82
CA SER A 141 -16.50 5.06 -7.44
C SER A 141 -16.26 3.56 -7.72
N ASP A 142 -15.77 3.23 -8.92
CA ASP A 142 -15.43 1.86 -9.35
C ASP A 142 -14.13 1.32 -8.73
N CYS A 143 -13.32 2.19 -8.14
CA CYS A 143 -11.96 1.95 -7.65
C CYS A 143 -11.78 0.62 -6.88
N ALA A 144 -12.60 0.36 -5.87
CA ALA A 144 -12.48 -0.84 -5.03
C ALA A 144 -12.78 -2.15 -5.79
N VAL A 145 -13.64 -2.11 -6.81
CA VAL A 145 -14.01 -3.27 -7.62
C VAL A 145 -12.99 -3.51 -8.74
N GLN A 146 -12.58 -2.46 -9.44
CA GLN A 146 -11.61 -2.56 -10.52
C GLN A 146 -10.22 -2.93 -9.99
N PHE A 147 -9.75 -2.33 -8.90
CA PHE A 147 -8.43 -2.64 -8.35
C PHE A 147 -8.36 -4.08 -7.84
N ALA A 148 -9.37 -4.58 -7.12
CA ALA A 148 -9.37 -5.96 -6.63
C ALA A 148 -9.33 -7.02 -7.74
N LYS A 149 -9.96 -6.73 -8.89
CA LYS A 149 -10.00 -7.59 -10.08
C LYS A 149 -8.78 -7.48 -11.00
N LYS A 150 -8.03 -6.36 -10.97
CA LYS A 150 -6.97 -6.08 -11.95
C LYS A 150 -5.56 -5.96 -11.39
N ILE A 151 -5.36 -5.66 -10.10
CA ILE A 151 -4.02 -5.36 -9.54
C ILE A 151 -3.29 -6.63 -9.07
N ASP A 152 -2.14 -6.91 -9.65
CA ASP A 152 -1.29 -8.06 -9.30
C ASP A 152 -0.46 -7.79 -8.04
N LEU A 153 0.05 -6.55 -7.92
CA LEU A 153 1.00 -6.13 -6.88
C LEU A 153 0.76 -4.65 -6.52
N VAL A 154 0.82 -4.31 -5.24
CA VAL A 154 0.78 -2.91 -4.76
C VAL A 154 2.17 -2.49 -4.31
N THR A 155 2.59 -1.27 -4.67
CA THR A 155 3.83 -0.65 -4.21
C THR A 155 3.52 0.69 -3.54
N THR A 156 3.75 0.79 -2.23
CA THR A 156 3.48 2.01 -1.44
C THR A 156 4.76 2.77 -1.15
N MET A 157 4.72 4.10 -1.17
CA MET A 157 5.87 4.96 -0.84
C MET A 157 5.44 6.01 0.19
N GLY A 158 5.99 5.96 1.40
CA GLY A 158 5.57 6.83 2.50
C GLY A 158 5.82 6.24 3.88
N GLY A 159 4.88 6.43 4.80
CA GLY A 159 4.85 5.75 6.10
C GLY A 159 3.61 4.86 6.25
N ASP A 160 3.39 4.31 7.45
CA ASP A 160 2.41 3.26 7.73
C ASP A 160 0.99 3.55 7.24
N GLY A 161 0.50 4.79 7.37
CA GLY A 161 -0.81 5.22 6.84
C GLY A 161 -0.99 5.03 5.32
N THR A 162 0.10 4.94 4.56
CA THR A 162 0.08 4.61 3.12
C THR A 162 -0.24 3.13 2.88
N ILE A 163 0.22 2.25 3.77
CA ILE A 163 -0.03 0.80 3.74
C ILE A 163 -1.45 0.51 4.25
N LEU A 164 -1.88 1.19 5.31
CA LEU A 164 -3.29 1.19 5.76
C LEU A 164 -4.22 1.65 4.64
N ARG A 165 -3.88 2.74 3.94
CA ARG A 165 -4.63 3.21 2.77
C ARG A 165 -4.68 2.13 1.67
N ALA A 166 -3.54 1.56 1.30
CA ALA A 166 -3.43 0.55 0.26
C ALA A 166 -4.36 -0.64 0.49
N ALA A 167 -4.23 -1.33 1.62
CA ALA A 167 -5.10 -2.46 1.92
C ALA A 167 -6.56 -2.04 2.15
N SER A 168 -6.84 -0.80 2.58
CA SER A 168 -8.22 -0.30 2.68
C SER A 168 -8.95 -0.20 1.33
N LEU A 169 -8.23 -0.10 0.20
CA LEU A 169 -8.84 -0.20 -1.15
C LEU A 169 -9.33 -1.62 -1.46
N PHE A 170 -8.79 -2.63 -0.78
CA PHE A 170 -9.17 -4.04 -0.89
C PHE A 170 -9.97 -4.52 0.34
N SER A 171 -10.51 -3.60 1.14
CA SER A 171 -11.24 -3.92 2.39
C SER A 171 -12.60 -4.58 2.19
N THR A 172 -13.15 -4.56 0.97
CA THR A 172 -14.37 -5.29 0.59
C THR A 172 -14.10 -6.70 0.05
N HIS A 173 -12.83 -7.11 -0.07
CA HIS A 173 -12.43 -8.36 -0.72
C HIS A 173 -11.54 -9.23 0.20
N ASN A 174 -11.64 -10.55 0.03
CA ASN A 174 -10.91 -11.55 0.84
C ASN A 174 -9.45 -11.79 0.38
N SER A 175 -8.99 -11.13 -0.69
CA SER A 175 -7.64 -11.27 -1.23
C SER A 175 -7.04 -9.92 -1.56
N VAL A 176 -6.12 -9.47 -0.71
CA VAL A 176 -5.30 -8.27 -0.93
C VAL A 176 -4.05 -8.68 -1.74
N PRO A 177 -3.64 -7.93 -2.79
CA PRO A 177 -2.38 -8.22 -3.49
C PRO A 177 -1.17 -8.01 -2.56
N PRO A 178 0.02 -8.58 -2.85
CA PRO A 178 1.20 -8.30 -2.05
C PRO A 178 1.50 -6.80 -2.01
N ILE A 179 1.95 -6.31 -0.85
CA ILE A 179 2.31 -4.91 -0.64
C ILE A 179 3.83 -4.81 -0.48
N LEU A 180 4.49 -4.22 -1.47
CA LEU A 180 5.90 -3.82 -1.42
C LEU A 180 5.98 -2.38 -0.88
N SER A 181 6.48 -2.23 0.35
CA SER A 181 6.45 -0.94 1.06
C SER A 181 7.82 -0.27 1.18
N PHE A 182 7.94 0.91 0.58
CA PHE A 182 9.09 1.80 0.73
C PHE A 182 8.85 2.87 1.80
N SER A 183 9.66 2.86 2.87
CA SER A 183 9.66 3.90 3.89
C SER A 183 10.26 5.20 3.34
N MET A 184 9.52 6.30 3.50
CA MET A 184 9.89 7.64 3.03
C MET A 184 9.36 8.75 3.96
N GLY A 185 10.28 9.58 4.44
CA GLY A 185 9.98 10.66 5.40
C GLY A 185 10.22 10.17 6.82
N THR A 186 9.27 10.43 7.73
CA THR A 186 9.28 9.87 9.09
C THR A 186 9.27 8.35 9.02
N LEU A 187 10.18 7.71 9.75
CA LEU A 187 10.33 6.26 9.83
C LEU A 187 9.09 5.64 10.50
N GLY A 188 8.59 4.52 9.98
CA GLY A 188 7.34 3.86 10.39
C GLY A 188 7.51 2.36 10.60
N PHE A 189 6.61 1.73 11.36
CA PHE A 189 6.74 0.35 11.85
C PHE A 189 6.32 -0.73 10.83
N LEU A 190 5.69 -0.33 9.71
CA LEU A 190 5.26 -1.24 8.65
C LEU A 190 6.09 -1.08 7.36
N GLY A 191 6.98 -0.09 7.29
CA GLY A 191 7.71 0.32 6.09
C GLY A 191 9.07 -0.36 5.89
N GLU A 192 9.06 -1.66 5.59
CA GLU A 192 10.23 -2.57 5.57
C GLU A 192 11.46 -2.08 4.77
N TRP A 193 11.27 -1.51 3.58
CA TRP A 193 12.38 -1.19 2.67
C TRP A 193 12.67 0.31 2.63
N LYS A 194 13.95 0.71 2.75
CA LYS A 194 14.37 2.08 2.43
C LYS A 194 14.21 2.35 0.94
N PHE A 195 13.76 3.54 0.54
CA PHE A 195 13.58 3.85 -0.89
C PHE A 195 14.87 3.74 -1.70
N GLU A 196 16.03 4.03 -1.11
CA GLU A 196 17.35 3.91 -1.76
C GLU A 196 17.61 2.48 -2.29
N GLU A 197 16.97 1.45 -1.70
CA GLU A 197 17.07 0.05 -2.10
C GLU A 197 16.04 -0.37 -3.17
N TYR A 198 15.24 0.55 -3.74
CA TYR A 198 14.08 0.22 -4.58
C TYR A 198 14.40 -0.72 -5.75
N LYS A 199 15.58 -0.58 -6.37
CA LYS A 199 16.04 -1.40 -7.50
C LYS A 199 16.28 -2.85 -7.10
N ARG A 200 16.74 -3.07 -5.86
CA ARG A 200 16.95 -4.39 -5.26
C ARG A 200 15.59 -5.00 -4.90
N ALA A 201 14.83 -4.31 -4.06
CA ALA A 201 13.54 -4.74 -3.53
C ALA A 201 12.53 -5.09 -4.63
N TRP A 202 12.44 -4.23 -5.66
CA TRP A 202 11.58 -4.47 -6.83
C TRP A 202 11.98 -5.73 -7.59
N ARG A 203 13.29 -5.88 -7.91
CA ARG A 203 13.79 -7.06 -8.63
C ARG A 203 13.50 -8.34 -7.84
N GLU A 204 13.72 -8.32 -6.53
CA GLU A 204 13.51 -9.49 -5.67
C GLU A 204 12.03 -9.87 -5.64
N CYS A 205 11.12 -8.91 -5.41
CA CYS A 205 9.68 -9.15 -5.40
C CYS A 205 9.16 -9.61 -6.77
N TYR A 206 9.59 -8.97 -7.86
CA TYR A 206 9.14 -9.26 -9.23
C TYR A 206 9.59 -10.63 -9.73
N MET A 207 10.81 -11.06 -9.39
CA MET A 207 11.41 -12.32 -9.83
C MET A 207 11.15 -13.49 -8.87
N SER A 208 10.32 -13.27 -7.85
CA SER A 208 10.11 -14.22 -6.75
C SER A 208 9.49 -15.54 -7.23
N GLY A 209 10.26 -16.63 -7.13
CA GLY A 209 9.86 -17.95 -7.62
C GLY A 209 9.97 -18.13 -9.14
N CYS A 210 10.67 -17.24 -9.84
CA CYS A 210 10.94 -17.36 -11.28
C CYS A 210 11.57 -18.73 -11.62
N PRO A 211 10.96 -19.56 -12.49
CA PRO A 211 11.40 -20.93 -12.74
C PRO A 211 12.63 -21.06 -13.66
N VAL A 212 13.05 -19.97 -14.33
CA VAL A 212 14.18 -19.99 -15.25
C VAL A 212 15.49 -20.20 -14.47
N PRO A 213 16.34 -21.19 -14.84
CA PRO A 213 17.64 -21.40 -14.19
C PRO A 213 18.55 -20.18 -14.28
N VAL A 214 19.38 -19.97 -13.27
CA VAL A 214 20.39 -18.89 -13.28
C VAL A 214 21.49 -19.18 -14.32
N GLU A 215 21.76 -20.46 -14.60
CA GLU A 215 22.65 -20.92 -15.68
C GLU A 215 22.20 -20.44 -17.08
N ASP A 216 20.89 -20.23 -17.28
CA ASP A 216 20.29 -19.79 -18.54
C ASP A 216 20.37 -18.28 -18.78
N LEU A 217 20.87 -17.52 -17.79
CA LEU A 217 21.13 -16.08 -17.90
C LEU A 217 22.53 -15.77 -18.44
N VAL A 218 23.38 -16.79 -18.63
CA VAL A 218 24.70 -16.61 -19.24
C VAL A 218 24.54 -16.49 -20.77
N ALA A 219 25.12 -15.44 -21.34
CA ALA A 219 24.97 -15.08 -22.74
C ALA A 219 25.38 -16.25 -23.70
N PRO A 220 24.77 -16.35 -24.90
CA PRO A 220 24.87 -17.54 -25.75
C PRO A 220 26.30 -17.92 -26.18
N HIS A 221 27.26 -16.97 -26.17
CA HIS A 221 28.66 -17.26 -26.44
C HIS A 221 29.32 -18.15 -25.36
N THR A 222 28.84 -18.12 -24.11
CA THR A 222 29.38 -18.97 -23.03
C THR A 222 28.69 -20.32 -22.96
N ARG A 223 27.40 -20.41 -23.35
CA ARG A 223 26.71 -21.71 -23.53
C ARG A 223 27.48 -22.63 -24.49
N ALA A 224 28.04 -22.09 -25.57
CA ALA A 224 28.88 -22.84 -26.51
C ALA A 224 30.16 -23.45 -25.87
N ALA A 225 30.61 -22.93 -24.72
CA ALA A 225 31.75 -23.49 -23.98
C ALA A 225 31.35 -24.59 -22.99
N SER A 226 30.09 -24.65 -22.54
CA SER A 226 29.60 -25.72 -21.64
C SER A 226 28.94 -26.89 -22.38
N THR A 227 28.36 -26.67 -23.57
CA THR A 227 27.63 -27.70 -24.34
C THR A 227 28.54 -28.69 -25.10
N VAL A 228 29.63 -29.14 -24.49
CA VAL A 228 30.54 -30.18 -25.06
C VAL A 228 30.22 -31.59 -24.52
N ARG A 229 29.37 -31.71 -23.48
CA ARG A 229 28.90 -33.00 -22.96
C ARG A 229 27.40 -32.97 -22.57
N GLY A 230 26.56 -33.50 -23.45
CA GLY A 230 25.13 -33.70 -23.22
C GLY A 230 24.44 -34.06 -24.54
N GLN A 231 23.72 -35.18 -24.58
CA GLN A 231 23.02 -35.61 -25.80
C GLN A 231 21.73 -34.79 -25.99
N GLY A 232 21.37 -34.54 -27.26
CA GLY A 232 20.17 -33.78 -27.59
C GLY A 232 18.89 -34.54 -27.25
N GLN A 233 18.03 -33.93 -26.43
CA GLN A 233 16.61 -34.22 -26.36
C GLN A 233 15.84 -32.98 -26.81
N SER A 234 14.77 -33.17 -27.57
CA SER A 234 13.86 -32.08 -27.97
C SER A 234 13.05 -31.64 -26.77
N VAL A 235 13.43 -30.53 -26.15
CA VAL A 235 12.73 -29.96 -24.99
C VAL A 235 11.37 -29.41 -25.44
N GLU A 236 10.29 -30.10 -25.07
CA GLU A 236 8.95 -29.53 -25.13
C GLU A 236 8.95 -28.24 -24.29
N THR A 237 8.68 -27.11 -24.94
CA THR A 237 8.90 -25.81 -24.31
C THR A 237 7.68 -25.45 -23.46
N ASP A 238 7.82 -25.61 -22.14
CA ASP A 238 6.76 -25.30 -21.16
C ASP A 238 6.18 -23.89 -21.42
N PRO A 239 4.85 -23.75 -21.61
CA PRO A 239 4.17 -22.46 -21.76
C PRO A 239 4.51 -21.44 -20.68
N GLN A 240 4.80 -21.87 -19.45
CA GLN A 240 5.22 -20.96 -18.37
C GLN A 240 6.60 -20.36 -18.66
N LEU A 241 7.56 -21.16 -19.14
CA LEU A 241 8.92 -20.68 -19.44
C LEU A 241 8.93 -19.61 -20.55
N LEU A 242 8.00 -19.70 -21.51
CA LEU A 242 7.82 -18.75 -22.60
C LEU A 242 7.38 -17.35 -22.14
N GLU A 243 6.48 -17.24 -21.15
CA GLU A 243 6.08 -15.90 -20.64
C GLU A 243 7.26 -15.18 -19.95
N TRP A 244 8.13 -15.93 -19.25
CA TRP A 244 9.36 -15.39 -18.65
C TRP A 244 10.47 -15.09 -19.70
N GLU A 245 10.35 -15.47 -20.98
CA GLU A 245 11.37 -15.16 -22.00
C GLU A 245 11.51 -13.68 -22.30
N SER A 246 10.38 -12.96 -22.25
CA SER A 246 10.32 -11.49 -22.32
C SER A 246 11.20 -10.79 -21.26
N VAL A 247 11.52 -11.50 -20.17
CA VAL A 247 12.30 -11.05 -19.02
C VAL A 247 13.72 -11.64 -19.02
N ARG A 248 13.90 -12.85 -19.58
CA ARG A 248 15.15 -13.64 -19.58
C ARG A 248 16.36 -12.86 -20.09
N GLY A 249 16.19 -12.08 -21.17
CA GLY A 249 17.27 -11.29 -21.80
C GLY A 249 17.88 -10.17 -20.94
N ASN A 250 17.28 -9.81 -19.81
CA ASN A 250 17.76 -8.73 -18.95
C ASN A 250 18.64 -9.18 -17.76
N GLY A 251 18.97 -10.48 -17.64
CA GLY A 251 19.91 -10.99 -16.62
C GLY A 251 19.43 -10.84 -15.17
N LYS A 252 18.11 -10.92 -14.93
CA LYS A 252 17.48 -10.54 -13.65
C LYS A 252 16.74 -11.66 -12.90
N CYS A 253 16.41 -12.80 -13.53
CA CYS A 253 15.78 -13.92 -12.81
C CYS A 253 16.73 -14.44 -11.71
N MET A 254 16.18 -14.96 -10.62
CA MET A 254 16.96 -15.36 -9.44
C MET A 254 16.92 -16.86 -9.16
N GLY A 255 16.19 -17.63 -9.98
CA GLY A 255 15.91 -19.05 -9.79
C GLY A 255 14.88 -19.33 -8.69
N LEU A 256 14.31 -20.54 -8.73
CA LEU A 256 13.23 -21.02 -7.87
C LEU A 256 13.47 -20.78 -6.36
N ASN A 257 14.71 -20.98 -5.90
CA ASN A 257 15.07 -20.94 -4.49
C ASN A 257 15.23 -19.51 -3.92
N ARG A 258 15.15 -18.46 -4.76
CA ARG A 258 15.24 -17.06 -4.31
C ARG A 258 13.87 -16.38 -4.37
N THR A 259 13.06 -16.64 -3.36
CA THR A 259 11.75 -16.03 -3.14
C THR A 259 11.82 -14.89 -2.14
N SER A 260 11.08 -13.79 -2.38
CA SER A 260 10.80 -12.78 -1.35
C SER A 260 9.96 -13.36 -0.22
N LYS A 261 10.26 -12.93 1.01
CA LYS A 261 9.52 -13.30 2.20
C LYS A 261 8.26 -12.45 2.38
N ILE A 262 7.21 -13.06 2.89
CA ILE A 262 5.88 -12.49 3.08
C ILE A 262 5.44 -12.69 4.53
N LEU A 263 5.19 -11.57 5.20
CA LEU A 263 4.45 -11.53 6.46
C LEU A 263 2.97 -11.34 6.14
N LEU A 264 2.17 -12.36 6.42
CA LEU A 264 0.72 -12.29 6.26
C LEU A 264 0.09 -11.67 7.51
N ARG A 265 -0.08 -10.34 7.51
CA ARG A 265 -0.62 -9.59 8.66
C ARG A 265 -2.13 -9.85 8.79
N ASN A 266 -2.58 -10.18 10.01
CA ASN A 266 -4.00 -10.43 10.30
C ASN A 266 -4.85 -9.16 10.09
N ARG A 267 -6.11 -9.31 9.65
CA ARG A 267 -7.13 -8.24 9.67
C ARG A 267 -8.19 -8.52 10.75
N LEU A 268 -8.90 -7.49 11.21
CA LEU A 268 -10.20 -7.62 11.87
C LEU A 268 -11.31 -7.54 10.82
N ARG A 269 -12.39 -8.30 11.01
CA ARG A 269 -13.67 -8.16 10.31
C ARG A 269 -14.62 -7.37 11.21
N VAL A 270 -15.37 -6.43 10.64
CA VAL A 270 -16.23 -5.50 11.38
C VAL A 270 -17.62 -5.49 10.77
N GLY A 271 -18.62 -5.83 11.57
CA GLY A 271 -20.03 -5.64 11.23
C GLY A 271 -20.64 -4.62 12.18
N ILE A 272 -21.26 -3.58 11.63
CA ILE A 272 -21.97 -2.56 12.41
C ILE A 272 -23.47 -2.80 12.20
N TYR A 273 -24.21 -2.95 13.29
CA TYR A 273 -25.60 -3.37 13.29
C TYR A 273 -26.49 -2.30 13.91
N ASP A 274 -27.64 -2.05 13.29
CA ASP A 274 -28.66 -1.14 13.80
C ASP A 274 -29.44 -1.74 14.99
N SER A 275 -30.35 -0.95 15.57
CA SER A 275 -31.20 -1.38 16.68
C SER A 275 -32.26 -2.43 16.32
N GLN A 276 -32.38 -2.80 15.04
CA GLN A 276 -33.18 -3.93 14.55
C GLN A 276 -32.30 -5.18 14.30
N GLY A 277 -31.00 -5.10 14.57
CA GLY A 277 -30.04 -6.18 14.34
C GLY A 277 -29.63 -6.36 12.88
N ARG A 278 -29.93 -5.40 12.00
CA ARG A 278 -29.55 -5.42 10.58
C ARG A 278 -28.15 -4.83 10.42
N ASN A 279 -27.29 -5.48 9.66
CA ASN A 279 -25.97 -4.95 9.33
C ASN A 279 -26.12 -3.77 8.35
N ILE A 280 -25.47 -2.64 8.62
CA ILE A 280 -25.58 -1.39 7.83
C ILE A 280 -24.32 -1.08 7.02
N ASN A 281 -23.32 -1.97 6.98
CA ASN A 281 -22.00 -1.73 6.38
C ASN A 281 -22.01 -1.23 4.91
N GLU A 282 -23.02 -1.55 4.11
CA GLU A 282 -23.16 -0.99 2.74
C GLU A 282 -23.26 0.54 2.76
N GLN A 283 -24.00 1.09 3.73
CA GLN A 283 -24.16 2.53 3.94
C GLN A 283 -22.86 3.19 4.46
N LEU A 284 -21.89 2.38 4.88
CA LEU A 284 -20.61 2.78 5.48
C LEU A 284 -19.41 2.44 4.59
N THR A 285 -19.65 1.76 3.47
CA THR A 285 -18.65 1.43 2.46
C THR A 285 -18.27 2.73 1.77
N PRO A 286 -16.99 3.13 1.78
CA PRO A 286 -16.61 4.49 1.40
C PRO A 286 -16.79 4.70 -0.10
N THR A 287 -17.87 5.39 -0.48
CA THR A 287 -17.94 6.15 -1.74
C THR A 287 -16.80 7.16 -1.75
N SER A 288 -15.71 6.81 -2.43
CA SER A 288 -14.63 7.68 -2.91
C SER A 288 -14.27 8.90 -2.05
N MET A 289 -13.14 8.81 -1.33
CA MET A 289 -12.32 9.96 -0.89
C MET A 289 -13.05 11.04 -0.06
N ALA A 290 -13.11 10.85 1.27
CA ALA A 290 -13.31 11.96 2.22
C ALA A 290 -11.98 12.38 2.85
N GLU A 291 -11.67 13.68 2.74
CA GLU A 291 -10.59 14.36 3.47
C GLU A 291 -10.95 14.54 4.96
N PRO A 292 -10.00 14.88 5.85
CA PRO A 292 -10.33 15.22 7.22
C PRO A 292 -11.18 16.50 7.33
N ASP A 293 -12.38 16.31 7.88
CA ASP A 293 -13.21 17.30 8.58
C ASP A 293 -13.63 18.59 7.80
N LEU A 294 -14.69 18.45 7.00
CA LEU A 294 -15.63 19.55 6.71
C LEU A 294 -17.06 19.02 6.81
N GLY A 295 -17.79 19.47 7.85
CA GLY A 295 -18.98 18.77 8.32
C GLY A 295 -20.29 19.03 7.56
N LYS A 296 -20.88 17.95 7.03
CA LYS A 296 -22.32 17.62 7.06
C LYS A 296 -22.51 16.15 6.66
N PRO A 297 -23.50 15.42 7.22
CA PRO A 297 -23.82 14.08 6.74
C PRO A 297 -24.39 14.15 5.30
N PRO A 298 -24.00 13.27 4.38
CA PRO A 298 -24.66 13.13 3.09
C PRO A 298 -26.14 12.77 3.28
N LEU A 299 -27.01 13.34 2.44
CA LEU A 299 -28.41 12.94 2.37
C LEU A 299 -28.52 11.54 1.74
N ALA A 300 -29.57 10.81 2.11
CA ALA A 300 -29.71 9.39 1.79
C ALA A 300 -29.63 9.10 0.27
N HIS A 301 -28.66 8.27 -0.11
CA HIS A 301 -28.62 7.69 -1.46
C HIS A 301 -29.75 6.66 -1.63
N SER A 302 -30.36 6.66 -2.81
CA SER A 302 -31.50 5.80 -3.14
C SER A 302 -31.12 4.31 -3.16
N HIS A 303 -31.98 3.47 -2.59
CA HIS A 303 -31.82 2.01 -2.62
C HIS A 303 -31.62 1.47 -4.04
N VAL A 304 -30.50 0.76 -4.25
CA VAL A 304 -30.37 -0.24 -5.32
C VAL A 304 -30.44 -1.61 -4.66
N SER A 305 -31.60 -2.26 -4.72
CA SER A 305 -31.87 -3.58 -4.13
C SER A 305 -31.26 -4.72 -4.97
N GLY A 306 -29.93 -4.74 -5.08
CA GLY A 306 -29.16 -5.88 -5.60
C GLY A 306 -28.76 -6.82 -4.47
N GLY A 307 -29.30 -8.04 -4.45
CA GLY A 307 -29.26 -8.88 -3.26
C GLY A 307 -27.93 -9.56 -2.96
N SER A 308 -27.43 -9.36 -1.74
CA SER A 308 -26.75 -10.40 -0.96
C SER A 308 -27.33 -10.39 0.46
N GLU A 309 -27.57 -11.55 1.07
CA GLU A 309 -28.27 -11.62 2.37
C GLU A 309 -27.44 -11.11 3.57
N ASN A 310 -26.15 -10.83 3.37
CA ASN A 310 -25.28 -10.20 4.35
C ASN A 310 -24.37 -9.18 3.66
N PRO A 311 -24.45 -7.88 4.00
CA PRO A 311 -23.59 -6.85 3.40
C PRO A 311 -22.11 -7.10 3.72
N PRO A 312 -21.17 -6.64 2.85
CA PRO A 312 -19.74 -6.85 3.04
C PRO A 312 -19.25 -6.37 4.40
N LEU A 313 -18.40 -7.18 5.03
CA LEU A 313 -17.75 -6.80 6.29
C LEU A 313 -16.61 -5.82 6.01
N LEU A 314 -16.60 -4.72 6.75
CA LEU A 314 -15.47 -3.78 6.73
C LEU A 314 -14.26 -4.47 7.37
N HIS A 315 -13.05 -4.12 6.93
CA HIS A 315 -11.82 -4.69 7.48
C HIS A 315 -10.90 -3.60 8.06
N ALA A 316 -10.19 -3.96 9.14
CA ALA A 316 -9.15 -3.15 9.78
C ALA A 316 -7.83 -3.91 9.80
N ILE A 317 -6.69 -3.24 9.61
CA ILE A 317 -5.35 -3.84 9.81
C ILE A 317 -4.85 -3.57 11.22
N ASN A 318 -5.06 -2.36 11.74
CA ASN A 318 -4.56 -1.94 13.04
C ASN A 318 -5.66 -2.10 14.09
N GLU A 319 -6.65 -1.22 14.07
CA GLU A 319 -7.66 -1.15 15.12
C GLU A 319 -9.02 -0.61 14.66
N ILE A 320 -10.02 -0.92 15.49
CA ILE A 320 -11.30 -0.23 15.56
C ILE A 320 -11.32 0.51 16.89
N ALA A 321 -11.55 1.81 16.85
CA ALA A 321 -11.76 2.65 18.02
C ALA A 321 -13.24 3.04 18.13
N ILE A 322 -13.78 2.98 19.34
CA ILE A 322 -15.01 3.71 19.69
C ILE A 322 -14.66 4.64 20.85
N ASP A 323 -14.74 5.94 20.62
CA ASP A 323 -14.33 6.98 21.56
C ASP A 323 -15.42 8.03 21.78
N ARG A 324 -15.28 8.88 22.79
CA ARG A 324 -16.26 9.94 23.09
C ARG A 324 -16.22 11.13 22.11
N GLY A 325 -15.18 11.25 21.29
CA GLY A 325 -14.93 12.39 20.43
C GLY A 325 -14.91 13.71 21.20
N SER A 326 -15.62 14.70 20.66
CA SER A 326 -15.79 16.02 21.28
C SER A 326 -16.74 16.06 22.49
N HIS A 327 -17.35 14.93 22.90
CA HIS A 327 -18.24 14.94 24.07
C HIS A 327 -17.43 15.14 25.37
N PRO A 328 -17.93 15.95 26.33
CA PRO A 328 -17.33 16.17 27.65
C PRO A 328 -17.68 15.06 28.66
N HIS A 329 -18.25 13.95 28.21
CA HIS A 329 -18.70 12.84 29.03
C HIS A 329 -18.06 11.56 28.54
N LEU A 330 -17.63 10.72 29.48
CA LEU A 330 -17.02 9.42 29.20
C LEU A 330 -17.98 8.53 28.39
N ALA A 331 -17.41 7.79 27.45
CA ALA A 331 -18.09 6.69 26.79
C ALA A 331 -18.50 5.63 27.82
N ILE A 332 -19.69 5.05 27.63
CA ILE A 332 -20.17 3.90 28.39
C ILE A 332 -20.55 2.80 27.39
N ILE A 333 -19.77 1.74 27.34
CA ILE A 333 -19.83 0.69 26.31
C ILE A 333 -19.86 -0.68 26.99
N ASP A 334 -20.91 -1.46 26.76
CA ASP A 334 -21.01 -2.84 27.23
C ASP A 334 -20.19 -3.76 26.31
N ILE A 335 -19.24 -4.51 26.88
CA ILE A 335 -18.38 -5.43 26.15
C ILE A 335 -18.85 -6.87 26.39
N TYR A 336 -19.06 -7.60 25.31
CA TYR A 336 -19.38 -9.03 25.32
C TYR A 336 -18.29 -9.82 24.57
N VAL A 337 -17.89 -10.96 25.12
CA VAL A 337 -16.92 -11.89 24.54
C VAL A 337 -17.61 -13.24 24.34
N ASN A 338 -17.65 -13.72 23.09
CA ASN A 338 -18.39 -14.91 22.68
C ASN A 338 -19.84 -14.92 23.22
N ASN A 339 -20.52 -13.77 23.13
CA ASN A 339 -21.86 -13.47 23.66
C ASN A 339 -22.00 -13.40 25.19
N HIS A 340 -20.99 -13.78 25.98
CA HIS A 340 -21.00 -13.57 27.43
C HIS A 340 -20.64 -12.12 27.77
N PHE A 341 -21.36 -11.49 28.71
CA PHE A 341 -21.02 -10.16 29.20
C PHE A 341 -19.68 -10.18 29.94
N LEU A 342 -18.76 -9.29 29.57
CA LEU A 342 -17.46 -9.14 30.20
C LEU A 342 -17.47 -7.98 31.21
N THR A 343 -17.82 -6.77 30.77
CA THR A 343 -17.78 -5.55 31.60
C THR A 343 -18.48 -4.36 30.91
N GLU A 344 -18.88 -3.35 31.70
CA GLU A 344 -19.28 -2.03 31.20
C GLU A 344 -18.05 -1.09 31.23
N ALA A 345 -17.50 -0.78 30.06
CA ALA A 345 -16.35 0.10 29.92
C ALA A 345 -16.78 1.57 30.03
N VAL A 346 -16.40 2.21 31.15
CA VAL A 346 -16.58 3.65 31.40
C VAL A 346 -15.23 4.35 31.20
N ALA A 347 -15.03 5.01 30.05
CA ALA A 347 -13.71 5.36 29.54
C ALA A 347 -13.74 6.59 28.60
N ASP A 348 -12.59 7.11 28.15
CA ASP A 348 -12.58 7.97 26.96
C ASP A 348 -13.00 7.18 25.72
N GLY A 349 -12.70 5.88 25.69
CA GLY A 349 -13.09 4.95 24.63
C GLY A 349 -12.55 3.53 24.82
N ILE A 350 -12.71 2.71 23.79
CA ILE A 350 -12.23 1.31 23.72
C ILE A 350 -11.62 1.04 22.34
N LEU A 351 -10.52 0.30 22.30
CA LEU A 351 -9.87 -0.18 21.09
C LEU A 351 -10.01 -1.70 20.99
N ILE A 352 -10.31 -2.19 19.78
CA ILE A 352 -10.10 -3.59 19.40
C ILE A 352 -9.02 -3.62 18.32
N SER A 353 -7.91 -4.31 18.56
CA SER A 353 -6.71 -4.22 17.71
C SER A 353 -6.17 -5.59 17.27
N THR A 354 -5.47 -5.62 16.14
CA THR A 354 -4.63 -6.76 15.73
C THR A 354 -3.24 -6.67 16.38
N PRO A 355 -2.40 -7.72 16.25
CA PRO A 355 -0.97 -7.63 16.60
C PRO A 355 -0.22 -6.55 15.81
N THR A 356 -0.65 -6.21 14.59
CA THR A 356 -0.06 -5.09 13.83
C THR A 356 -0.51 -3.74 14.38
N GLY A 357 -1.75 -3.64 14.88
CA GLY A 357 -2.22 -2.48 15.65
C GLY A 357 -1.65 -2.36 17.07
N SER A 358 -0.95 -3.38 17.57
CA SER A 358 -0.39 -3.37 18.93
C SER A 358 0.64 -2.25 19.15
N THR A 359 1.36 -1.85 18.10
CA THR A 359 2.31 -0.72 18.07
C THR A 359 1.69 0.59 17.57
N ALA A 360 0.40 0.60 17.25
CA ALA A 360 -0.36 1.77 16.81
C ALA A 360 -1.09 2.41 18.00
N TYR A 361 -2.39 2.76 17.88
CA TYR A 361 -3.09 3.50 18.93
C TYR A 361 -3.21 2.68 20.24
N SER A 362 -3.20 1.35 20.14
CA SER A 362 -3.14 0.45 21.31
C SER A 362 -1.90 0.70 22.18
N LEU A 363 -0.73 1.00 21.60
CA LEU A 363 0.48 1.27 22.37
C LEU A 363 0.35 2.58 23.18
N SER A 364 -0.19 3.63 22.56
CA SER A 364 -0.44 4.92 23.23
C SER A 364 -1.48 4.81 24.35
N ALA A 365 -2.41 3.86 24.26
CA ALA A 365 -3.39 3.55 25.30
C ALA A 365 -2.85 2.56 26.37
N GLY A 366 -1.55 2.20 26.34
CA GLY A 366 -0.91 1.33 27.32
C GLY A 366 -1.08 -0.18 27.07
N GLY A 367 -1.51 -0.57 25.87
CA GLY A 367 -1.54 -1.97 25.41
C GLY A 367 -0.13 -2.52 25.15
N SER A 368 0.02 -3.84 25.31
CA SER A 368 1.28 -4.54 25.05
C SER A 368 1.61 -4.62 23.56
N ILE A 369 2.90 -4.51 23.22
CA ILE A 369 3.44 -4.84 21.90
C ILE A 369 3.33 -6.35 21.68
N ILE A 370 2.88 -6.78 20.49
CA ILE A 370 2.71 -8.19 20.12
C ILE A 370 3.36 -8.46 18.75
N HIS A 371 4.08 -9.59 18.64
CA HIS A 371 4.69 -10.03 17.39
C HIS A 371 3.62 -10.29 16.31
N PRO A 372 3.78 -9.81 15.05
CA PRO A 372 2.72 -9.86 14.04
C PRO A 372 2.25 -11.28 13.65
N LEU A 373 3.07 -12.31 13.88
CA LEU A 373 2.71 -13.73 13.65
C LEU A 373 1.81 -14.34 14.75
N VAL A 374 1.72 -13.73 15.94
CA VAL A 374 0.88 -14.23 17.03
C VAL A 374 -0.60 -14.08 16.65
N LYS A 375 -1.37 -15.16 16.67
CA LYS A 375 -2.79 -15.14 16.27
C LYS A 375 -3.69 -14.69 17.42
N SER A 376 -3.56 -13.42 17.80
CA SER A 376 -4.37 -12.78 18.85
C SER A 376 -5.19 -11.57 18.37
N LEU A 377 -6.09 -11.12 19.22
CA LEU A 377 -6.89 -9.90 19.17
C LEU A 377 -6.72 -9.18 20.51
N LEU A 378 -6.51 -7.87 20.51
CA LEU A 378 -6.35 -7.07 21.72
C LEU A 378 -7.64 -6.31 22.03
N ILE A 379 -7.95 -6.13 23.32
CA ILE A 379 -8.94 -5.18 23.83
C ILE A 379 -8.20 -4.18 24.74
N THR A 380 -8.08 -2.92 24.31
CA THR A 380 -7.30 -1.89 25.02
C THR A 380 -8.18 -0.69 25.37
N PRO A 381 -8.45 -0.39 26.65
CA PRO A 381 -9.25 0.76 27.05
C PRO A 381 -8.49 2.09 26.90
N ILE A 382 -9.19 3.15 26.50
CA ILE A 382 -8.62 4.50 26.42
C ILE A 382 -9.03 5.27 27.68
N SER A 383 -8.09 5.65 28.54
CA SER A 383 -8.34 6.39 29.78
C SER A 383 -9.51 5.83 30.63
N PRO A 384 -9.52 4.53 31.01
CA PRO A 384 -10.63 3.95 31.76
C PRO A 384 -10.78 4.59 33.15
N ARG A 385 -12.02 4.85 33.58
CA ARG A 385 -12.34 5.28 34.95
C ARG A 385 -12.36 4.08 35.92
N SER A 386 -11.33 3.24 35.85
CA SER A 386 -11.11 2.05 36.68
C SER A 386 -9.62 1.73 36.77
N LEU A 387 -9.12 1.47 37.99
CA LEU A 387 -7.71 1.12 38.24
C LEU A 387 -7.36 -0.34 37.86
N SER A 388 -8.38 -1.20 37.68
CA SER A 388 -8.24 -2.63 37.38
C SER A 388 -8.51 -2.98 35.92
N PHE A 389 -9.01 -2.05 35.10
CA PHE A 389 -9.26 -2.30 33.68
C PHE A 389 -7.94 -2.27 32.90
N ARG A 390 -7.28 -3.43 32.84
CA ARG A 390 -6.06 -3.65 32.05
C ARG A 390 -6.39 -4.09 30.62
N PRO A 391 -5.51 -3.86 29.64
CA PRO A 391 -5.65 -4.42 28.30
C PRO A 391 -5.70 -5.96 28.35
N LEU A 392 -6.50 -6.55 27.47
CA LEU A 392 -6.66 -8.01 27.35
C LEU A 392 -6.16 -8.49 26.00
N VAL A 393 -5.58 -9.69 25.97
CA VAL A 393 -5.15 -10.39 24.76
C VAL A 393 -5.94 -11.68 24.65
N LEU A 394 -6.66 -11.85 23.54
CA LEU A 394 -7.58 -12.96 23.28
C LEU A 394 -7.15 -13.71 22.01
N PRO A 395 -7.55 -14.98 21.80
CA PRO A 395 -7.35 -15.66 20.53
C PRO A 395 -8.00 -14.91 19.36
N LEU A 396 -7.35 -14.86 18.18
CA LEU A 396 -7.82 -14.08 17.02
C LEU A 396 -9.26 -14.41 16.57
N HIS A 397 -9.70 -15.66 16.75
CA HIS A 397 -11.05 -16.12 16.37
C HIS A 397 -12.15 -15.74 17.39
N THR A 398 -11.80 -15.03 18.47
CA THR A 398 -12.74 -14.62 19.51
C THR A 398 -13.70 -13.54 18.99
N LYS A 399 -15.00 -13.70 19.26
CA LYS A 399 -16.01 -12.73 18.85
C LYS A 399 -16.24 -11.70 19.96
N VAL A 400 -15.91 -10.44 19.69
CA VAL A 400 -16.18 -9.32 20.58
C VAL A 400 -17.38 -8.55 20.06
N THR A 401 -18.34 -8.24 20.92
CA THR A 401 -19.45 -7.34 20.61
C THR A 401 -19.45 -6.16 21.57
N LEU A 402 -19.41 -4.96 21.00
CA LEU A 402 -19.49 -3.69 21.72
C LEU A 402 -20.89 -3.13 21.52
N LYS A 403 -21.60 -2.82 22.62
CA LYS A 403 -22.93 -2.21 22.59
C LYS A 403 -22.92 -0.89 23.34
N LEU A 404 -23.65 0.11 22.87
CA LEU A 404 -23.71 1.39 23.58
C LEU A 404 -24.71 1.30 24.75
N SER A 405 -24.20 1.43 25.98
CA SER A 405 -25.01 1.33 27.20
C SER A 405 -26.07 2.44 27.24
N LYS A 406 -27.27 2.08 27.70
CA LYS A 406 -28.40 3.01 27.89
C LYS A 406 -28.10 4.12 28.91
N ARG A 407 -27.00 4.00 29.68
CA ARG A 407 -26.51 5.01 30.63
C ARG A 407 -25.73 6.15 29.98
N ASN A 408 -25.33 6.00 28.71
CA ASN A 408 -24.49 6.99 28.04
C ASN A 408 -25.25 8.32 27.83
N ARG A 409 -24.54 9.44 28.04
CA ARG A 409 -25.07 10.80 27.89
C ARG A 409 -24.81 11.39 26.52
N GLY A 410 -23.81 10.90 25.79
CA GLY A 410 -23.62 11.19 24.37
C GLY A 410 -24.71 10.46 23.57
N ARG A 411 -25.32 11.14 22.60
CA ARG A 411 -26.36 10.52 21.74
C ARG A 411 -25.75 9.57 20.70
N GLU A 412 -24.49 9.80 20.36
CA GLU A 412 -23.73 9.15 19.30
C GLU A 412 -22.25 9.10 19.71
N LEU A 413 -21.57 7.96 19.57
CA LEU A 413 -20.11 7.85 19.73
C LEU A 413 -19.42 7.50 18.41
N PRO A 414 -18.43 8.27 17.90
CA PRO A 414 -17.72 7.93 16.67
C PRO A 414 -17.05 6.55 16.72
N ILE A 415 -17.16 5.81 15.61
CA ILE A 415 -16.27 4.70 15.26
C ILE A 415 -15.18 5.24 14.33
N SER A 416 -13.93 4.88 14.61
CA SER A 416 -12.83 4.96 13.64
C SER A 416 -12.28 3.57 13.31
N ILE A 417 -11.94 3.32 12.05
CA ILE A 417 -11.34 2.06 11.56
C ILE A 417 -10.03 2.42 10.85
N ASP A 418 -8.89 1.89 11.31
CA ASP A 418 -7.54 2.27 10.86
C ASP A 418 -7.35 3.80 10.84
N GLY A 419 -7.72 4.46 11.94
CA GLY A 419 -7.71 5.93 12.09
C GLY A 419 -8.75 6.70 11.27
N LYS A 420 -9.51 6.05 10.37
CA LYS A 420 -10.56 6.71 9.55
C LYS A 420 -11.92 6.65 10.25
N ARG A 421 -12.41 7.79 10.74
CA ARG A 421 -13.79 7.95 11.24
C ARG A 421 -14.80 7.50 10.19
N ARG A 422 -15.86 6.77 10.59
CA ARG A 422 -16.89 6.23 9.68
C ARG A 422 -18.25 6.88 9.93
N ILE A 423 -18.93 6.46 10.98
CA ILE A 423 -20.14 7.03 11.56
C ILE A 423 -19.99 7.02 13.07
N GLY A 424 -20.98 7.50 13.82
CA GLY A 424 -21.12 7.11 15.22
C GLY A 424 -22.22 6.09 15.49
N VAL A 425 -22.09 5.44 16.65
CA VAL A 425 -22.98 4.44 17.22
C VAL A 425 -23.96 5.13 18.16
N THR A 426 -25.26 4.88 18.01
CA THR A 426 -26.28 5.34 18.95
C THR A 426 -26.70 4.22 19.91
N ILE A 427 -27.47 4.55 20.95
CA ILE A 427 -27.99 3.56 21.91
C ILE A 427 -28.82 2.50 21.17
N GLY A 428 -28.55 1.22 21.45
CA GLY A 428 -29.19 0.07 20.83
C GLY A 428 -28.49 -0.47 19.57
N MET A 429 -27.51 0.24 19.00
CA MET A 429 -26.65 -0.30 17.94
C MET A 429 -25.54 -1.20 18.52
N GLU A 430 -25.02 -2.11 17.69
CA GLU A 430 -23.95 -3.04 18.06
C GLU A 430 -22.79 -3.01 17.05
N VAL A 431 -21.55 -3.05 17.53
CA VAL A 431 -20.36 -3.28 16.69
C VAL A 431 -19.82 -4.66 17.03
N ARG A 432 -19.82 -5.58 16.05
CA ARG A 432 -19.32 -6.95 16.20
C ARG A 432 -18.00 -7.09 15.47
N VAL A 433 -17.00 -7.58 16.18
CA VAL A 433 -15.61 -7.69 15.74
C VAL A 433 -15.12 -9.12 15.93
N GLU A 434 -14.50 -9.69 14.91
CA GLU A 434 -13.81 -10.98 14.95
C GLU A 434 -12.54 -10.87 14.09
N GLY A 435 -11.51 -11.67 14.38
CA GLY A 435 -10.35 -11.75 13.49
C GLY A 435 -10.68 -12.43 12.17
N GLU A 436 -10.06 -11.98 11.08
CA GLU A 436 -10.20 -12.63 9.78
C GLU A 436 -9.56 -14.02 9.80
N ARG A 437 -10.31 -15.03 9.33
CA ARG A 437 -9.82 -16.40 9.25
C ARG A 437 -8.86 -16.55 8.06
N LEU A 438 -7.56 -16.48 8.34
CA LEU A 438 -6.54 -16.94 7.41
C LEU A 438 -6.76 -18.44 7.12
N ALA A 439 -6.88 -18.79 5.84
CA ALA A 439 -7.04 -20.17 5.38
C ALA A 439 -6.20 -20.42 4.13
N LYS A 440 -5.72 -21.65 3.97
CA LYS A 440 -5.20 -22.15 2.70
C LYS A 440 -6.33 -22.87 1.97
N THR A 441 -6.67 -22.38 0.80
CA THR A 441 -7.59 -22.99 -0.17
C THR A 441 -6.78 -23.57 -1.33
N ASP A 442 -7.46 -24.27 -2.24
CA ASP A 442 -6.82 -24.84 -3.44
C ASP A 442 -6.33 -23.74 -4.41
N GLU A 443 -6.94 -22.56 -4.38
CA GLU A 443 -6.53 -21.34 -5.11
C GLU A 443 -5.42 -20.54 -4.39
N GLY A 444 -4.92 -21.02 -3.24
CA GLY A 444 -3.91 -20.35 -2.42
C GLY A 444 -4.42 -19.81 -1.08
N TRP A 445 -3.71 -18.85 -0.49
CA TRP A 445 -4.09 -18.29 0.82
C TRP A 445 -5.14 -17.20 0.69
N THR A 446 -6.18 -17.29 1.52
CA THR A 446 -7.27 -16.32 1.62
C THR A 446 -7.23 -15.59 2.97
N GLY A 447 -7.51 -14.29 2.94
CA GLY A 447 -7.49 -13.40 4.09
C GLY A 447 -6.10 -12.86 4.45
N GLY A 448 -6.08 -11.80 5.26
CA GLY A 448 -4.87 -11.09 5.68
C GLY A 448 -4.37 -10.05 4.68
N VAL A 449 -3.26 -9.41 5.03
CA VAL A 449 -2.51 -8.47 4.19
C VAL A 449 -1.09 -9.01 4.00
N PRO A 450 -0.72 -9.49 2.80
CA PRO A 450 0.63 -9.99 2.52
C PRO A 450 1.62 -8.84 2.31
N CYS A 451 2.47 -8.56 3.30
CA CYS A 451 3.54 -7.56 3.21
C CYS A 451 4.87 -8.20 2.79
N VAL A 452 5.58 -7.57 1.83
CA VAL A 452 6.89 -8.04 1.35
C VAL A 452 8.00 -7.61 2.30
N ILE A 453 8.51 -8.55 3.08
CA ILE A 453 9.56 -8.33 4.09
C ILE A 453 10.95 -8.31 3.44
N ARG A 454 11.82 -7.47 3.99
CA ARG A 454 13.25 -7.45 3.69
C ARG A 454 13.93 -8.63 4.40
N ALA A 455 14.16 -9.71 3.67
CA ALA A 455 14.97 -10.81 4.19
C ALA A 455 16.42 -10.34 4.44
N SER A 456 16.98 -10.70 5.59
CA SER A 456 18.43 -10.60 5.81
C SER A 456 19.19 -11.47 4.79
N SER A 457 20.49 -11.22 4.67
CA SER A 457 21.33 -11.82 3.62
C SER A 457 22.68 -12.24 4.19
N ARG A 458 22.72 -12.54 5.49
CA ARG A 458 23.88 -12.98 6.24
C ARG A 458 23.49 -14.20 7.04
N GLY A 459 23.59 -15.36 6.37
CA GLY A 459 23.62 -16.64 7.06
C GLY A 459 24.91 -16.76 7.86
N ASP A 460 24.94 -16.13 9.03
CA ASP A 460 25.90 -16.45 10.08
C ASP A 460 25.61 -17.89 10.57
N ALA A 461 26.65 -18.62 10.98
CA ALA A 461 26.66 -20.09 10.93
C ALA A 461 25.76 -20.83 11.95
N ASP A 462 25.05 -20.10 12.84
CA ASP A 462 24.42 -20.65 14.05
C ASP A 462 22.97 -21.13 13.86
N GLY A 463 22.42 -21.06 12.64
CA GLY A 463 21.17 -21.75 12.27
C GLY A 463 19.87 -21.20 12.88
N ILE A 464 19.92 -20.03 13.54
CA ILE A 464 18.73 -19.29 13.99
C ILE A 464 18.05 -18.67 12.76
N SER A 465 16.72 -18.72 12.68
CA SER A 465 15.98 -18.18 11.54
C SER A 465 15.97 -16.64 11.52
N GLU A 466 16.67 -16.04 10.55
CA GLU A 466 16.76 -14.60 10.22
C GLU A 466 15.41 -13.85 10.00
N ASP A 467 14.25 -14.47 10.23
CA ASP A 467 12.92 -13.90 9.93
C ASP A 467 12.51 -12.76 10.88
N ASP A 468 12.89 -12.83 12.16
CA ASP A 468 12.44 -11.88 13.19
C ASP A 468 13.32 -10.59 13.24
N ASP A 469 14.45 -10.57 12.52
CA ASP A 469 15.42 -9.46 12.42
C ASP A 469 14.75 -8.11 12.16
N SER A 470 13.81 -8.06 11.21
CA SER A 470 13.13 -6.81 10.81
C SER A 470 12.22 -6.26 11.93
N TRP A 471 11.58 -7.13 12.70
CA TRP A 471 10.72 -6.72 13.82
C TRP A 471 11.54 -6.30 15.04
N VAL A 472 12.61 -7.02 15.38
CA VAL A 472 13.55 -6.65 16.46
C VAL A 472 14.27 -5.34 16.09
N GLY A 473 14.75 -5.22 14.86
CA GLY A 473 15.32 -4.00 14.30
C GLY A 473 14.33 -2.83 14.29
N GLY A 474 13.06 -3.10 14.01
CA GLY A 474 11.97 -2.13 14.15
C GLY A 474 11.78 -1.65 15.59
N LEU A 475 11.71 -2.56 16.57
CA LEU A 475 11.54 -2.20 17.99
C LEU A 475 12.69 -1.35 18.55
N ASN A 476 13.92 -1.77 18.29
CA ASN A 476 15.12 -1.11 18.82
C ASN A 476 15.50 0.14 18.00
N GLY A 477 15.23 0.11 16.69
CA GLY A 477 15.48 1.21 15.76
C GLY A 477 14.46 2.34 15.87
N LEU A 478 13.16 2.02 15.81
CA LEU A 478 12.05 2.98 15.75
C LEU A 478 11.53 3.34 17.14
N LEU A 479 11.06 2.33 17.89
CA LEU A 479 10.32 2.52 19.14
C LEU A 479 11.25 2.70 20.36
N LYS A 480 12.57 2.53 20.17
CA LYS A 480 13.60 2.63 21.21
C LYS A 480 13.23 1.77 22.44
N PHE A 481 12.74 0.56 22.18
CA PHE A 481 12.26 -0.35 23.21
C PHE A 481 13.36 -0.60 24.26
N ASN A 482 13.02 -0.37 25.53
CA ASN A 482 13.91 -0.53 26.68
C ASN A 482 15.29 0.18 26.53
N TYR A 483 15.32 1.38 25.94
CA TYR A 483 16.57 2.14 25.76
C TYR A 483 17.26 2.43 27.10
N PRO A 484 18.57 2.16 27.24
CA PRO A 484 19.27 2.26 28.53
C PRO A 484 19.45 3.71 29.00
N PHE A 485 19.26 3.93 30.30
CA PHE A 485 19.54 5.22 30.94
C PHE A 485 21.05 5.55 30.92
N GLY A 486 21.39 6.82 30.74
CA GLY A 486 22.78 7.30 30.78
C GLY A 486 23.61 7.03 29.51
N ALA A 487 23.14 6.21 28.58
CA ALA A 487 23.76 6.03 27.27
C ALA A 487 23.50 7.24 26.37
N GLY A 488 24.35 8.26 26.51
CA GLY A 488 24.49 9.33 25.52
C GLY A 488 24.93 8.78 24.15
N PRO A 489 24.85 9.59 23.08
CA PRO A 489 25.40 9.18 21.79
C PRO A 489 26.92 8.97 21.94
N SER A 490 27.39 7.76 21.65
CA SER A 490 28.81 7.44 21.58
C SER A 490 29.44 8.21 20.41
N GLU A 491 30.43 9.06 20.69
CA GLU A 491 31.23 9.75 19.68
C GLU A 491 32.21 8.78 19.00
N GLU A 492 31.70 7.91 18.12
CA GLU A 492 32.52 7.00 17.31
C GLU A 492 32.24 7.21 15.80
N HIS A 493 33.01 8.15 15.25
CA HIS A 493 33.51 8.32 13.87
C HIS A 493 32.62 7.90 12.66
#